data_AF-A0A850RC58-F1
#
_entry.id   AF-A0A850RC58-F1
#
_cell.length_a   1.000
_cell.length_b   1.000
_cell.length_c   1.000
_cell.angle_alpha   90.00
_cell.angle_beta   90.00
_cell.angle_gamma   90.00
#
_symmetry.space_group_name_H-M   'P 1'
#
loop_
_entity.id
_entity.type
_entity.pdbx_description
1 polymer ?
#
loop_
_entity_poly.entity_id
_entity_poly.type
_entity_poly.pdbx_seq_one_letter_code
_entity_poly.pdbx_strand_id
1 'polypeptide(L)'
;MPEPPTNQHPRDASGKFVPGKSGNPKGRPTGSGSSPGVRLRRLIAQHGDELVQALIGQAKQGDTVAAVALLDRVVARLRPMSEPVGIDVTGDRQAVADRLLQAVSAGELSTETASELLALVGSAQPPDTSITPIDFDRLDELYNKAMQASDADQARIEAERMAGLRG
;
A
#
# COMPACT_ATOMS: atom_id res chain seq x y z
N MET A 1 -47.44 36.36 4.81
CA MET A 1 -46.58 35.47 4.00
C MET A 1 -46.30 34.22 4.80
N PRO A 2 -46.51 33.00 4.28
CA PRO A 2 -46.07 31.79 4.97
C PRO A 2 -44.55 31.61 4.85
N GLU A 3 -43.92 31.24 5.96
CA GLU A 3 -42.47 31.04 6.07
C GLU A 3 -41.97 29.87 5.21
N PRO A 4 -40.71 29.93 4.72
CA PRO A 4 -40.14 28.85 3.93
C PRO A 4 -39.92 27.59 4.79
N PRO A 5 -40.13 26.37 4.25
CA PRO A 5 -40.00 25.16 5.02
C PRO A 5 -38.56 24.94 5.51
N THR A 6 -38.39 24.78 6.82
CA THR A 6 -37.13 24.43 7.47
C THR A 6 -36.61 23.09 6.94
N ASN A 7 -35.47 23.11 6.26
CA ASN A 7 -34.82 21.91 5.74
C ASN A 7 -34.25 21.09 6.91
N GLN A 8 -34.88 19.97 7.26
CA GLN A 8 -34.59 19.17 8.47
C GLN A 8 -33.24 18.41 8.42
N HIS A 9 -32.45 18.57 7.35
CA HIS A 9 -31.22 17.81 7.12
C HIS A 9 -30.06 18.74 6.80
N PRO A 10 -28.99 18.76 7.63
CA PRO A 10 -27.85 19.63 7.41
C PRO A 10 -27.09 19.22 6.14
N ARG A 11 -26.65 20.24 5.41
CA ARG A 11 -25.83 20.12 4.20
C ARG A 11 -24.42 20.64 4.48
N ASP A 12 -23.42 20.08 3.81
CA ASP A 12 -22.06 20.60 3.82
C ASP A 12 -21.95 21.88 2.96
N ALA A 13 -20.78 22.53 3.01
CA ALA A 13 -20.51 23.75 2.23
C ALA A 13 -20.61 23.55 0.70
N SER A 14 -20.62 22.30 0.23
CA SER A 14 -20.82 21.92 -1.17
C SER A 14 -22.27 21.54 -1.51
N GLY A 15 -23.20 21.71 -0.56
CA GLY A 15 -24.63 21.43 -0.72
C GLY A 15 -25.00 19.94 -0.62
N LYS A 16 -24.04 19.04 -0.31
CA LYS A 16 -24.31 17.60 -0.13
C LYS A 16 -24.85 17.35 1.27
N PHE A 17 -25.65 16.29 1.44
CA PHE A 17 -26.09 15.87 2.77
C PHE A 17 -24.89 15.45 3.62
N VAL A 18 -24.85 15.89 4.87
CA VAL A 18 -23.83 15.43 5.82
C VAL A 18 -23.96 13.91 6.02
N PRO A 19 -22.87 13.13 5.96
CA PRO A 19 -22.91 11.68 6.20
C PRO A 19 -23.65 11.34 7.51
N GLY A 20 -24.54 10.35 7.47
CA GLY A 20 -25.36 9.95 8.62
C GLY A 20 -26.55 10.87 8.93
N LYS A 21 -26.70 12.02 8.26
CA LYS A 21 -27.81 12.97 8.45
C LYS A 21 -28.69 13.16 7.21
N SER A 22 -28.55 12.28 6.22
CA SER A 22 -29.52 12.14 5.12
C SER A 22 -30.75 11.34 5.59
N GLY A 23 -31.90 11.53 4.93
CA GLY A 23 -33.14 10.78 5.23
C GLY A 23 -33.01 9.24 5.16
N ASN A 24 -31.89 8.72 4.67
CA ASN A 24 -31.47 7.33 4.86
C ASN A 24 -30.11 7.25 5.58
N PRO A 25 -30.10 7.17 6.93
CA PRO A 25 -28.86 7.12 7.73
C PRO A 25 -28.04 5.84 7.52
N LYS A 26 -28.65 4.75 7.02
CA LYS A 26 -27.93 3.50 6.67
C LYS A 26 -27.24 3.56 5.29
N GLY A 27 -27.39 4.68 4.57
CA GLY A 27 -26.89 4.80 3.20
C GLY A 27 -27.67 3.95 2.20
N ARG A 28 -27.37 4.11 0.91
CA ARG A 28 -27.98 3.33 -0.16
C ARG A 28 -27.67 1.83 0.04
N PRO A 29 -28.66 0.93 0.11
CA PRO A 29 -28.41 -0.50 0.34
C PRO A 29 -27.46 -1.07 -0.71
N THR A 30 -26.51 -1.91 -0.31
CA THR A 30 -25.59 -2.62 -1.20
C THR A 30 -26.38 -3.42 -2.24
N GLY A 31 -26.14 -3.17 -3.53
CA GLY A 31 -26.88 -3.81 -4.63
C GLY A 31 -28.20 -3.12 -5.04
N SER A 32 -28.62 -2.04 -4.36
CA SER A 32 -29.80 -1.22 -4.75
C SER A 32 -29.49 -0.17 -5.82
N GLY A 33 -28.32 -0.29 -6.47
CA GLY A 33 -27.98 0.46 -7.67
C GLY A 33 -29.01 0.21 -8.77
N SER A 34 -29.87 1.20 -9.07
CA SER A 34 -30.73 1.24 -10.25
C SER A 34 -29.94 1.61 -11.51
N SER A 35 -28.61 1.65 -11.44
CA SER A 35 -27.80 1.94 -12.60
C SER A 35 -27.98 0.81 -13.63
N PRO A 36 -28.06 1.14 -14.93
CA PRO A 36 -28.18 0.14 -15.99
C PRO A 36 -27.18 -1.01 -15.87
N GLY A 37 -25.95 -0.71 -15.41
CA GLY A 37 -24.91 -1.72 -15.21
C GLY A 37 -25.22 -2.76 -14.11
N VAL A 38 -25.92 -2.40 -13.03
CA VAL A 38 -26.30 -3.37 -11.98
C VAL A 38 -27.40 -4.30 -12.47
N ARG A 39 -28.39 -3.74 -13.19
CA ARG A 39 -29.45 -4.55 -13.81
C ARG A 39 -28.87 -5.52 -14.84
N LEU A 40 -27.97 -5.03 -15.69
CA LEU A 40 -27.30 -5.85 -16.70
C LEU A 40 -26.48 -6.98 -16.07
N ARG A 41 -25.66 -6.69 -15.05
CA ARG A 41 -24.90 -7.72 -14.34
C ARG A 41 -25.79 -8.79 -13.72
N ARG A 42 -26.91 -8.40 -13.11
CA ARG A 42 -27.86 -9.35 -12.53
C ARG A 42 -28.48 -10.25 -13.59
N LEU A 43 -28.88 -9.67 -14.72
CA LEU A 43 -29.45 -10.41 -15.83
C LEU A 43 -28.43 -11.42 -16.39
N ILE A 44 -27.19 -10.98 -16.63
CA ILE A 44 -26.13 -11.86 -17.14
C ILE A 44 -25.82 -12.98 -16.14
N ALA A 45 -25.74 -12.67 -14.84
CA ALA A 45 -25.45 -13.66 -13.80
C ALA A 45 -26.53 -14.77 -13.72
N GLN A 46 -27.78 -14.44 -14.01
CA GLN A 46 -28.88 -15.43 -14.06
C GLN A 46 -28.75 -16.41 -15.23
N HIS A 47 -28.07 -16.01 -16.32
CA HIS A 47 -27.89 -16.79 -17.54
C HIS A 47 -26.44 -17.23 -17.77
N GLY A 48 -25.58 -17.16 -16.75
CA GLY A 48 -24.13 -17.36 -16.89
C GLY A 48 -23.78 -18.68 -17.57
N ASP A 49 -24.37 -19.78 -17.12
CA ASP A 49 -24.09 -21.13 -17.64
C ASP A 49 -24.53 -21.28 -19.10
N GLU A 50 -25.71 -20.79 -19.45
CA GLU A 50 -26.25 -20.84 -20.81
C GLU A 50 -25.39 -20.00 -21.79
N LEU A 51 -24.96 -18.81 -21.35
CA LEU A 51 -24.10 -17.94 -22.14
C LEU A 51 -22.72 -18.56 -22.39
N VAL A 52 -22.15 -19.22 -21.39
CA VAL A 52 -20.86 -19.93 -21.54
C VAL A 52 -21.02 -21.10 -22.50
N GLN A 53 -22.09 -21.90 -22.40
CA GLN A 53 -22.35 -22.99 -23.34
C GLN A 53 -22.52 -22.51 -24.79
N ALA A 54 -23.24 -21.41 -24.99
CA ALA A 54 -23.40 -20.80 -26.31
C ALA A 54 -22.06 -20.35 -26.89
N LEU A 55 -21.21 -19.68 -26.10
CA LEU A 55 -19.87 -19.27 -26.51
C LEU A 55 -18.97 -20.47 -26.84
N ILE A 56 -19.06 -21.56 -26.09
CA ILE A 56 -18.33 -22.81 -26.40
C ILE A 56 -18.77 -23.37 -27.75
N GLY A 57 -20.08 -23.36 -28.03
CA GLY A 57 -20.63 -23.79 -29.32
C GLY A 57 -20.08 -22.96 -30.48
N GLN A 58 -20.11 -21.64 -30.36
CA GLN A 58 -19.57 -20.72 -31.37
C GLN A 58 -18.07 -20.89 -31.56
N ALA A 59 -17.30 -21.00 -30.48
CA ALA A 59 -15.86 -21.25 -30.53
C ALA A 59 -15.53 -22.55 -31.28
N LYS A 60 -16.28 -23.63 -31.02
CA LYS A 60 -16.13 -24.92 -31.74
C LYS A 60 -16.48 -24.83 -33.22
N GLN A 61 -17.33 -23.89 -33.61
CA GLN A 61 -17.69 -23.62 -35.00
C GLN A 61 -16.70 -22.69 -35.72
N GLY A 62 -15.67 -22.21 -35.02
CA GLY A 62 -14.62 -21.38 -35.60
C GLY A 62 -14.73 -19.89 -35.31
N ASP A 63 -15.64 -19.47 -34.41
CA ASP A 63 -15.64 -18.09 -33.91
C ASP A 63 -14.41 -17.87 -33.01
N THR A 64 -13.40 -17.24 -33.59
CA THR A 64 -12.13 -16.95 -32.92
C THR A 64 -12.29 -15.96 -31.77
N VAL A 65 -13.27 -15.05 -31.82
CA VAL A 65 -13.53 -14.08 -30.76
C VAL A 65 -14.11 -14.80 -29.54
N ALA A 66 -15.08 -15.69 -29.74
CA ALA A 66 -15.63 -16.53 -28.67
C ALA A 66 -14.54 -17.44 -28.07
N ALA A 67 -13.68 -18.03 -28.90
CA ALA A 67 -12.58 -18.87 -28.45
C ALA A 67 -11.58 -18.10 -27.58
N VAL A 68 -11.14 -16.91 -28.01
CA VAL A 68 -10.21 -16.06 -27.25
C VAL A 68 -10.84 -15.62 -25.92
N ALA A 69 -12.11 -15.22 -25.92
CA ALA A 69 -12.81 -14.81 -24.71
C ALA A 69 -12.88 -15.93 -23.65
N LEU A 70 -13.04 -17.19 -24.08
CA LEU A 70 -13.00 -18.36 -23.21
C LEU A 70 -11.57 -18.68 -22.74
N LEU A 71 -10.59 -18.67 -23.65
CA LEU A 71 -9.18 -18.95 -23.33
C LEU A 71 -8.62 -17.96 -22.31
N ASP A 72 -8.99 -16.68 -22.40
CA ASP A 72 -8.60 -15.62 -21.45
C ASP A 72 -9.07 -15.86 -20.01
N ARG A 73 -10.06 -16.73 -19.80
CA ARG A 73 -10.56 -17.08 -18.46
C ARG A 73 -9.92 -18.33 -17.89
N VAL A 74 -9.44 -19.23 -18.75
CA VAL A 74 -8.87 -20.53 -18.35
C VAL A 74 -7.34 -20.47 -18.32
N VAL A 75 -6.73 -19.73 -19.24
CA VAL A 75 -5.28 -19.56 -19.34
C VAL A 75 -4.88 -18.28 -18.63
N ALA A 76 -4.03 -18.40 -17.62
CA ALA A 76 -3.41 -17.24 -17.00
C ALA A 76 -2.61 -16.48 -18.07
N ARG A 77 -2.99 -15.22 -18.34
CA ARG A 77 -2.20 -14.35 -19.20
C ARG A 77 -0.81 -14.21 -18.60
N LEU A 78 0.23 -14.57 -19.35
CA LEU A 78 1.60 -14.25 -18.95
C LEU A 78 1.67 -12.74 -18.77
N ARG A 79 1.98 -12.31 -17.54
CA ARG A 79 2.44 -10.94 -17.34
C ARG A 79 3.81 -10.84 -18.02
N PRO A 80 4.09 -9.75 -18.76
CA PRO A 80 5.46 -9.46 -19.15
C PRO A 80 6.28 -9.41 -17.86
N MET A 81 7.21 -10.35 -17.73
CA MET A 81 8.20 -10.36 -16.66
C MET A 81 9.48 -9.79 -17.26
N SER A 82 9.89 -8.62 -16.78
CA SER A 82 11.22 -8.10 -17.05
C SER A 82 12.23 -8.97 -16.31
N GLU A 83 13.31 -9.34 -16.99
CA GLU A 83 14.41 -10.07 -16.35
C GLU A 83 15.00 -9.23 -15.20
N PRO A 84 15.38 -9.83 -14.05
CA PRO A 84 15.94 -9.08 -12.94
C PRO A 84 17.25 -8.43 -13.35
N VAL A 85 17.28 -7.10 -13.47
CA VAL A 85 18.52 -6.38 -13.78
C VAL A 85 19.23 -5.99 -12.49
N GLY A 86 20.43 -6.52 -12.31
CA GLY A 86 21.31 -6.14 -11.19
C GLY A 86 21.99 -4.81 -11.49
N ILE A 87 21.57 -3.74 -10.81
CA ILE A 87 22.15 -2.40 -11.01
C ILE A 87 22.82 -1.96 -9.71
N ASP A 88 24.07 -1.51 -9.84
CA ASP A 88 24.79 -0.87 -8.74
C ASP A 88 24.17 0.50 -8.44
N VAL A 89 23.55 0.61 -7.26
CA VAL A 89 22.90 1.83 -6.77
C VAL A 89 23.77 2.61 -5.77
N THR A 90 25.08 2.33 -5.71
CA THR A 90 25.99 3.05 -4.82
C THR A 90 26.31 4.46 -5.33
N GLY A 91 26.46 5.41 -4.41
CA GLY A 91 26.82 6.79 -4.70
C GLY A 91 25.65 7.76 -4.64
N ASP A 92 25.83 8.94 -5.21
CA ASP A 92 24.78 9.95 -5.29
C ASP A 92 23.79 9.66 -6.42
N ARG A 93 22.69 10.41 -6.45
CA ARG A 93 21.62 10.22 -7.45
C ARG A 93 22.12 10.38 -8.88
N GLN A 94 23.11 11.25 -9.11
CA GLN A 94 23.66 11.49 -10.44
C GLN A 94 24.48 10.29 -10.92
N ALA A 95 25.33 9.74 -10.05
CA ALA A 95 26.11 8.55 -10.34
C ALA A 95 25.22 7.33 -10.65
N VAL A 96 24.07 7.20 -9.98
CA VAL A 96 23.10 6.14 -10.30
C VAL A 96 22.43 6.41 -11.65
N ALA A 97 22.06 7.66 -11.95
CA ALA A 97 21.46 8.03 -13.23
C ALA A 97 22.40 7.79 -14.42
N ASP A 98 23.68 8.11 -14.28
CA ASP A 98 24.69 7.91 -15.33
C ASP A 98 24.89 6.41 -15.63
N ARG A 99 24.92 5.56 -14.58
CA ARG A 99 25.00 4.10 -14.74
C ARG A 99 23.75 3.53 -15.43
N LEU A 100 22.56 4.00 -15.07
CA LEU A 100 21.32 3.61 -15.74
C LEU A 100 21.36 3.96 -17.24
N LEU A 101 21.83 5.16 -17.58
CA LEU A 101 21.97 5.59 -18.96
C LEU A 101 22.98 4.73 -19.72
N GLN A 102 24.10 4.36 -19.08
CA GLN A 102 25.08 3.46 -19.67
C GLN A 102 24.49 2.08 -19.94
N ALA A 103 23.76 1.49 -18.98
CA ALA A 103 23.11 0.19 -19.17
C ALA A 103 22.07 0.20 -20.30
N VAL A 104 21.33 1.30 -20.46
CA VAL A 104 20.43 1.50 -21.61
C VAL A 104 21.20 1.57 -22.93
N SER A 105 22.31 2.31 -22.97
CA SER A 105 23.14 2.44 -24.17
C SER A 105 23.79 1.11 -24.60
N ALA A 106 24.08 0.25 -23.63
CA ALA A 106 24.63 -1.10 -23.85
C ALA A 106 23.55 -2.12 -24.25
N GLY A 107 22.26 -1.77 -24.14
CA GLY A 107 21.14 -2.66 -24.43
C GLY A 107 20.85 -3.68 -23.32
N GLU A 108 21.46 -3.52 -22.15
CA GLU A 108 21.28 -4.40 -20.98
C GLU A 108 20.00 -4.06 -20.19
N LEU A 109 19.47 -2.84 -20.37
CA LEU A 109 18.28 -2.34 -19.71
C LEU A 109 17.34 -1.68 -20.72
N SER A 110 16.03 -1.93 -20.58
CA SER A 110 15.02 -1.21 -21.37
C SER A 110 14.89 0.25 -20.92
N THR A 111 14.52 1.14 -21.85
CA THR A 111 14.25 2.55 -21.54
C THR A 111 13.09 2.73 -20.58
N GLU A 112 12.09 1.86 -20.63
CA GLU A 112 10.95 1.83 -19.71
C GLU A 112 11.42 1.56 -18.29
N THR A 113 12.18 0.47 -18.08
CA THR A 113 12.76 0.12 -16.77
C THR A 113 13.69 1.21 -16.25
N ALA A 114 14.49 1.84 -17.13
CA ALA A 114 15.34 2.97 -16.77
C ALA A 114 14.53 4.14 -16.21
N SER A 115 13.41 4.48 -16.86
CA SER A 115 12.56 5.59 -16.44
C SER A 115 11.91 5.35 -15.08
N GLU A 116 11.46 4.12 -14.82
CA GLU A 116 10.89 3.72 -13.52
C GLU A 116 11.93 3.79 -12.40
N LEU A 117 13.15 3.31 -12.66
CA LEU A 117 14.25 3.34 -11.68
C LEU A 117 14.73 4.77 -11.40
N LEU A 118 14.83 5.63 -12.42
CA LEU A 118 15.17 7.04 -12.25
C LEU A 118 14.12 7.77 -11.38
N ALA A 119 12.83 7.47 -11.57
CA ALA A 119 11.78 8.03 -10.73
C ALA A 119 11.92 7.58 -9.27
N LEU A 120 12.25 6.31 -9.05
CA LEU A 120 12.49 5.77 -7.70
C LEU A 120 13.70 6.46 -7.04
N VAL A 121 14.82 6.59 -7.75
CA VAL A 121 16.04 7.29 -7.28
C VAL A 121 15.76 8.76 -6.98
N GLY A 122 14.93 9.44 -7.79
CA GLY A 122 14.51 10.82 -7.55
C GLY A 122 13.67 11.00 -6.29
N SER A 123 12.86 10.01 -5.95
CA SER A 123 12.02 10.00 -4.74
C SER A 123 12.73 9.49 -3.47
N ALA A 124 13.88 8.84 -3.62
CA ALA A 124 14.65 8.32 -2.49
C ALA A 124 15.20 9.48 -1.65
N GLN A 125 14.73 9.63 -0.41
CA GLN A 125 15.29 10.58 0.54
C GLN A 125 16.79 10.29 0.72
N PRO A 126 17.68 11.29 0.70
CA PRO A 126 19.06 11.04 1.13
C PRO A 126 19.02 10.39 2.52
N PRO A 127 19.92 9.44 2.82
CA PRO A 127 20.03 8.92 4.17
C PRO A 127 20.15 10.12 5.12
N ASP A 128 19.38 10.11 6.20
CA ASP A 128 19.40 11.20 7.18
C ASP A 128 20.78 11.24 7.83
N THR A 129 21.68 12.03 7.24
CA THR A 129 23.02 12.30 7.74
C THR A 129 23.02 13.44 8.74
N SER A 130 21.84 13.93 9.15
CA SER A 130 21.78 14.81 10.30
C SER A 130 22.30 14.02 11.50
N ILE A 131 23.47 14.43 11.98
CA ILE A 131 23.89 14.09 13.33
C ILE A 131 22.83 14.74 14.20
N THR A 132 21.85 13.96 14.67
CA THR A 132 21.00 14.41 15.77
C THR A 132 21.96 14.83 16.87
N PRO A 133 21.96 16.11 17.32
CA PRO A 133 22.78 16.51 18.43
C PRO A 133 22.57 15.49 19.55
N ILE A 134 23.65 14.90 20.05
CA ILE A 134 23.56 13.95 21.15
C ILE A 134 22.81 14.68 22.26
N ASP A 135 21.67 14.13 22.67
CA ASP A 135 20.89 14.65 23.77
C ASP A 135 21.66 14.37 25.06
N PHE A 136 22.49 15.35 25.45
CA PHE A 136 23.39 15.23 26.60
C PHE A 136 22.60 15.05 27.91
N ASP A 137 21.41 15.67 28.02
CA ASP A 137 20.55 15.52 29.18
C ASP A 137 20.08 14.07 29.33
N ARG A 138 19.67 13.44 28.22
CA ARG A 138 19.29 12.03 28.20
C ARG A 138 20.46 11.10 28.53
N LEU A 139 21.67 11.44 28.09
CA LEU A 139 22.87 10.65 28.39
C LEU A 139 23.20 10.70 29.89
N ASP A 140 23.10 11.88 30.49
CA ASP A 140 23.32 12.08 31.93
C ASP A 140 22.28 11.32 32.77
N GLU A 141 21.01 11.31 32.35
CA GLU A 141 19.97 10.49 32.99
C GLU A 141 20.31 8.99 32.96
N LEU A 142 20.74 8.48 31.80
CA LEU A 142 21.12 7.09 31.64
C LEU A 142 22.35 6.73 32.47
N TYR A 143 23.34 7.61 32.54
CA TYR A 143 24.54 7.44 33.35
C TYR A 143 24.19 7.38 34.85
N ASN A 144 23.42 8.34 35.33
CA ASN A 144 23.01 8.40 36.74
C ASN A 144 22.17 7.18 37.13
N LYS A 145 21.29 6.73 36.24
CA LYS A 145 20.51 5.50 36.45
C LYS A 145 21.37 4.25 36.52
N ALA A 146 22.40 4.15 35.68
CA ALA A 146 23.34 3.04 35.70
C ALA A 146 24.18 3.00 36.98
N MET A 147 24.61 4.17 37.47
CA MET A 147 25.34 4.29 38.74
C MET A 147 24.48 3.86 39.93
N GLN A 148 23.23 4.32 40.01
CA GLN A 148 22.31 3.92 41.09
C GLN A 148 22.02 2.42 41.10
N ALA A 149 21.93 1.80 39.92
CA ALA A 149 21.76 0.35 39.80
C ALA A 149 22.99 -0.41 40.32
N SER A 150 24.20 0.04 39.97
CA SER A 150 25.45 -0.53 40.49
C SER A 150 25.55 -0.41 42.00
N ASP A 151 25.24 0.76 42.56
CA ASP A 151 25.31 1.00 44.01
C ASP A 151 24.29 0.13 44.77
N ALA A 152 23.09 -0.04 44.21
CA ALA A 152 22.07 -0.92 44.76
C ALA A 152 22.50 -2.41 44.72
N ASP A 153 23.15 -2.83 43.63
CA ASP A 153 23.68 -4.19 43.51
C ASP A 153 24.83 -4.44 44.49
N GLN A 154 25.73 -3.47 44.69
CA GLN A 154 26.79 -3.54 45.69
C GLN A 154 26.22 -3.62 47.12
N ALA A 155 25.24 -2.78 47.45
CA ALA A 155 24.58 -2.82 48.75
C ALA A 155 23.86 -4.16 49.00
N ARG A 156 23.28 -4.76 47.96
CA ARG A 156 22.67 -6.10 48.04
C ARG A 156 23.73 -7.18 48.32
N ILE A 157 24.84 -7.16 47.60
CA ILE A 157 25.96 -8.11 47.78
C ILE A 157 26.57 -7.97 49.18
N GLU A 158 26.76 -6.74 49.67
CA GLU A 158 27.28 -6.49 51.02
C GLU A 158 26.32 -6.94 52.11
N ALA A 159 25.01 -6.72 51.94
CA ALA A 159 23.99 -7.21 52.86
C ALA A 159 23.95 -8.75 52.91
N GLU A 160 24.04 -9.42 51.76
CA GLU A 160 24.14 -10.88 51.66
C GLU A 160 25.42 -11.40 52.33
N ARG A 161 26.56 -10.71 52.13
CA ARG A 161 27.85 -11.03 52.76
C ARG A 161 27.80 -10.89 54.28
N MET A 162 27.18 -9.82 54.79
CA MET A 162 27.00 -9.58 56.22
C MET A 162 26.00 -10.55 56.88
N ALA A 163 24.99 -11.02 56.13
CA ALA A 163 24.06 -12.04 56.59
C ALA A 163 24.72 -13.45 56.63
N GLY A 164 25.61 -13.75 55.69
CA GLY A 164 26.36 -15.02 55.64
C GLY A 164 27.48 -15.18 56.68
N LEU A 165 27.86 -14.11 57.39
CA LEU A 165 28.89 -14.09 58.44
C LEU A 165 28.35 -14.40 59.86
N ARG A 166 27.06 -14.74 60.00
CA ARG A 166 26.41 -15.16 61.27
C ARG A 166 25.99 -16.64 61.30
N GLY A 167 26.65 -17.50 60.52
CA GLY A 167 26.52 -18.96 60.55
C GLY A 167 27.67 -19.61 61.30
#